data_AF-A0A800MFL4-F1
#
_entry.id   AF-A0A800MFL4-F1
#
_cell.length_a   1.000
_cell.length_b   1.000
_cell.length_c   1.000
_cell.angle_alpha   90.00
_cell.angle_beta   90.00
_cell.angle_gamma   90.00
#
_symmetry.space_group_name_H-M   'P 1'
#
loop_
_entity.id
_entity.type
_entity.pdbx_description
1 polymer ?
#
loop_
_entity_poly.entity_id
_entity_poly.type
_entity_poly.pdbx_seq_one_letter_code
_entity_poly.pdbx_strand_id
1 'polypeptide(L)'
;MKAPILLALTLFLTACDSGPVNHSEEASKALQARDYGAAVSHFDQALATLGPDSPERTEIALARCGARAHQDVKAARAEFLEIAGSEDLKEKAYKNMVRNLFNAGSDGLLEAVIVVDAGIKKYPDSEGLMAYLEKLKAEAAKAEGGALNKALQGLGYS
;
A
#
# COMPACT_ATOMS: atom_id res chain seq x y z
N MET A 1 72.16 -6.09 -22.90
CA MET A 1 70.77 -5.95 -23.35
C MET A 1 70.03 -7.26 -23.11
N LYS A 2 69.23 -7.35 -22.04
CA LYS A 2 68.25 -8.43 -21.79
C LYS A 2 67.13 -7.82 -20.94
N ALA A 3 65.92 -7.77 -21.48
CA ALA A 3 64.71 -7.37 -20.75
C ALA A 3 63.83 -8.62 -20.57
N PRO A 4 63.39 -8.96 -19.35
CA PRO A 4 62.36 -9.96 -19.16
C PRO A 4 60.99 -9.28 -19.02
N ILE A 5 60.15 -9.67 -19.98
CA ILE A 5 58.70 -9.63 -20.11
C ILE A 5 57.97 -9.48 -18.75
N LEU A 6 57.30 -8.34 -18.58
CA LEU A 6 56.28 -8.09 -17.55
C LEU A 6 55.07 -8.99 -17.81
N LEU A 7 54.83 -9.95 -16.91
CA LEU A 7 53.57 -10.69 -16.83
C LEU A 7 52.50 -9.71 -16.34
N ALA A 8 51.71 -9.19 -17.28
CA ALA A 8 50.54 -8.37 -16.97
C ALA A 8 49.45 -9.27 -16.35
N LEU A 9 49.20 -9.04 -15.07
CA LEU A 9 48.12 -9.60 -14.28
C LEU A 9 46.78 -9.04 -14.81
N THR A 10 46.18 -9.68 -15.82
CA THR A 10 44.81 -9.37 -16.24
C THR A 10 43.83 -9.94 -15.22
N LEU A 11 43.54 -9.13 -14.20
CA LEU A 11 42.38 -9.28 -13.35
C LEU A 11 41.13 -9.22 -14.23
N PHE A 12 40.50 -10.38 -14.46
CA PHE A 12 39.13 -10.43 -14.97
C PHE A 12 38.23 -9.79 -13.92
N LEU A 13 37.83 -8.55 -14.14
CA LEU A 13 36.69 -7.93 -13.50
C LEU A 13 35.46 -8.77 -13.87
N THR A 14 35.00 -9.60 -12.95
CA THR A 14 33.64 -10.13 -12.95
C THR A 14 32.71 -8.93 -12.88
N ALA A 15 32.17 -8.51 -14.02
CA ALA A 15 31.00 -7.65 -14.05
C ALA A 15 29.88 -8.41 -13.34
N CYS A 16 29.56 -8.01 -12.11
CA CYS A 16 28.27 -8.33 -11.51
C CYS A 16 27.23 -7.65 -12.38
N ASP A 17 26.65 -8.42 -13.30
CA ASP A 17 25.44 -8.08 -14.04
C ASP A 17 24.27 -8.08 -13.05
N SER A 18 24.18 -7.03 -12.23
CA SER A 18 22.94 -6.69 -11.57
C SER A 18 22.08 -6.04 -12.65
N GLY A 19 21.28 -6.85 -13.34
CA GLY A 19 20.33 -6.38 -14.33
C GLY A 19 19.43 -5.24 -13.81
N PRO A 20 18.60 -4.63 -14.68
CA PRO A 20 17.76 -3.50 -14.30
C PRO A 20 16.96 -3.82 -13.02
N VAL A 21 16.99 -2.91 -12.05
CA VAL A 21 16.33 -3.07 -10.75
C VAL A 21 14.82 -3.23 -10.97
N ASN A 22 14.27 -4.35 -10.52
CA ASN A 22 12.83 -4.56 -10.50
C ASN A 22 12.24 -3.88 -9.26
N HIS A 23 11.84 -2.62 -9.41
CA HIS A 23 11.30 -1.82 -8.30
C HIS A 23 10.07 -2.43 -7.62
N SER A 24 9.23 -3.19 -8.33
CA SER A 24 8.09 -3.89 -7.72
C SER A 24 8.53 -5.03 -6.79
N GLU A 25 9.61 -5.73 -7.14
CA GLU A 25 10.21 -6.78 -6.30
C GLU A 25 10.86 -6.17 -5.05
N GLU A 26 11.62 -5.09 -5.21
CA GLU A 26 12.25 -4.39 -4.08
C GLU A 26 11.20 -3.78 -3.14
N ALA A 27 10.10 -3.23 -3.68
CA ALA A 27 8.98 -2.80 -2.86
C ALA A 27 8.38 -3.96 -2.04
N SER A 28 8.27 -5.14 -2.64
CA SER A 28 7.77 -6.34 -1.96
C SER A 28 8.71 -6.82 -0.85
N LYS A 29 10.03 -6.75 -1.07
CA LYS A 29 11.04 -7.04 -0.04
C LYS A 29 10.96 -6.03 1.12
N ALA A 30 10.83 -4.74 0.80
CA ALA A 30 10.66 -3.69 1.80
C ALA A 30 9.38 -3.89 2.65
N LEU A 31 8.26 -4.26 2.03
CA LEU A 31 7.03 -4.61 2.75
C LEU A 31 7.23 -5.78 3.72
N GLN A 32 7.94 -6.83 3.29
CA GLN A 32 8.25 -7.98 4.15
C GLN A 32 9.14 -7.59 5.34
N ALA A 33 10.08 -6.66 5.11
CA ALA A 33 10.91 -6.08 6.15
C ALA A 33 10.18 -5.05 7.03
N ARG A 34 8.91 -4.73 6.73
CA ARG A 34 8.12 -3.64 7.33
C ARG A 34 8.76 -2.26 7.17
N ASP A 35 9.63 -2.10 6.16
CA ASP A 35 10.13 -0.80 5.75
C ASP A 35 9.13 -0.17 4.77
N TYR A 36 8.08 0.41 5.35
CA TYR A 36 7.01 1.01 4.57
C TYR A 36 7.47 2.23 3.76
N GLY A 37 8.51 2.93 4.22
CA GLY A 37 9.06 4.08 3.50
C GLY A 37 9.83 3.66 2.25
N ALA A 38 10.70 2.67 2.37
CA ALA A 38 11.37 2.08 1.21
C ALA A 38 10.35 1.46 0.25
N ALA A 39 9.31 0.78 0.77
CA ALA A 39 8.25 0.21 -0.06
C ALA A 39 7.52 1.28 -0.88
N VAL A 40 7.10 2.40 -0.27
CA VAL A 40 6.48 3.52 -0.98
C VAL A 40 7.41 4.07 -2.05
N SER A 41 8.68 4.32 -1.71
CA SER A 41 9.67 4.84 -2.65
C SER A 41 9.86 3.92 -3.86
N HIS A 42 9.93 2.61 -3.65
CA HIS A 42 10.09 1.65 -4.73
C HIS A 42 8.82 1.52 -5.58
N PHE A 43 7.63 1.56 -4.99
CA PHE A 43 6.39 1.61 -5.78
C PHE A 43 6.27 2.91 -6.60
N ASP A 44 6.69 4.05 -6.07
CA ASP A 44 6.71 5.31 -6.82
C ASP A 44 7.67 5.23 -8.02
N GLN A 45 8.85 4.62 -7.85
CA GLN A 45 9.78 4.35 -8.94
C GLN A 45 9.18 3.39 -9.98
N ALA A 46 8.52 2.31 -9.54
CA ALA A 46 7.83 1.39 -10.45
C ALA A 46 6.77 2.13 -11.28
N LEU A 47 5.88 2.90 -10.63
CA LEU A 47 4.82 3.66 -11.31
C LEU A 47 5.33 4.72 -12.28
N ALA A 48 6.50 5.32 -12.01
CA ALA A 48 7.12 6.29 -12.92
C ALA A 48 7.64 5.65 -14.22
N THR A 49 7.94 4.35 -14.20
CA THR A 49 8.42 3.60 -15.38
C THR A 49 7.31 2.89 -16.14
N LEU A 50 6.14 2.71 -15.52
CA LEU A 50 4.99 2.05 -16.15
C LEU A 50 4.24 3.01 -17.06
N GLY A 51 3.90 2.52 -18.26
CA GLY A 51 2.96 3.22 -19.14
C GLY A 51 1.59 3.36 -18.48
N PRO A 52 0.80 4.41 -18.84
CA PRO A 52 -0.52 4.66 -18.27
C PRO A 52 -1.48 3.47 -18.47
N ASP A 53 -1.33 2.73 -19.57
CA ASP A 53 -2.17 1.58 -19.92
C ASP A 53 -1.60 0.24 -19.42
N SER A 54 -0.57 0.26 -18.57
CA SER A 54 0.00 -1.00 -18.05
C SER A 54 -1.01 -1.71 -17.15
N PRO A 55 -1.28 -3.01 -17.38
CA PRO A 55 -2.25 -3.77 -16.59
C PRO A 55 -1.87 -3.87 -15.11
N GLU A 56 -0.59 -3.74 -14.77
CA GLU A 56 -0.08 -3.82 -13.40
C GLU A 56 -0.14 -2.48 -12.65
N ARG A 57 -0.40 -1.37 -13.36
CA ARG A 57 -0.33 -0.02 -12.80
C ARG A 57 -1.29 0.16 -11.62
N THR A 58 -2.54 -0.29 -11.76
CA THR A 58 -3.54 -0.20 -10.70
C THR A 58 -3.16 -1.07 -9.51
N GLU A 59 -2.65 -2.29 -9.72
CA GLU A 59 -2.22 -3.17 -8.63
C GLU A 59 -1.09 -2.55 -7.82
N ILE A 60 -0.08 -1.99 -8.50
CA ILE A 60 1.07 -1.33 -7.88
C ILE A 60 0.62 -0.06 -7.13
N ALA A 61 -0.28 0.74 -7.71
CA ALA A 61 -0.83 1.91 -7.04
C ALA A 61 -1.59 1.54 -5.75
N LEU A 62 -2.38 0.46 -5.77
CA LEU A 62 -3.07 -0.05 -4.58
C LEU A 62 -2.10 -0.59 -3.53
N ALA A 63 -1.04 -1.29 -3.95
CA ALA A 63 0.00 -1.77 -3.04
C ALA A 63 0.74 -0.59 -2.37
N ARG A 64 1.02 0.48 -3.14
CA ARG A 64 1.57 1.73 -2.60
C ARG A 64 0.64 2.37 -1.58
N CYS A 65 -0.67 2.46 -1.84
CA CYS A 65 -1.63 2.98 -0.87
C CYS A 65 -1.58 2.17 0.44
N GLY A 66 -1.46 0.84 0.32
CA GLY A 66 -1.30 -0.04 1.48
C GLY A 66 -0.03 0.23 2.29
N ALA A 67 1.11 0.42 1.63
CA ALA A 67 2.36 0.79 2.29
C ALA A 67 2.26 2.18 2.94
N ARG A 68 1.71 3.15 2.21
CA ARG A 68 1.51 4.53 2.65
C ARG A 68 0.61 4.65 3.87
N ALA A 69 -0.35 3.74 4.04
CA ALA A 69 -1.20 3.70 5.23
C ALA A 69 -0.40 3.64 6.54
N HIS A 70 0.80 3.05 6.53
CA HIS A 70 1.67 2.97 7.71
C HIS A 70 2.55 4.21 7.93
N GLN A 71 2.45 5.24 7.07
CA GLN A 71 3.21 6.47 7.15
C GLN A 71 2.31 7.71 7.21
N ASP A 72 1.27 7.72 6.38
CA ASP A 72 0.27 8.78 6.27
C ASP A 72 -1.08 8.16 5.88
N VAL A 73 -1.89 7.88 6.90
CA VAL A 73 -3.22 7.27 6.74
C VAL A 73 -4.17 8.13 5.91
N LYS A 74 -4.04 9.46 5.96
CA LYS A 74 -4.92 10.40 5.26
C LYS A 74 -4.61 10.42 3.77
N ALA A 75 -3.33 10.53 3.43
CA ALA A 75 -2.88 10.45 2.05
C ALA A 75 -3.21 9.08 1.44
N ALA A 76 -2.96 8.00 2.18
CA ALA A 76 -3.25 6.64 1.74
C ALA A 76 -4.74 6.44 1.42
N ARG A 77 -5.65 6.91 2.28
CA ARG A 77 -7.10 6.88 2.03
C ARG A 77 -7.47 7.72 0.81
N ALA A 78 -6.99 8.97 0.74
CA ALA A 78 -7.33 9.88 -0.34
C ALA A 78 -6.94 9.32 -1.71
N GLU A 79 -5.71 8.83 -1.84
CA GLU A 79 -5.22 8.19 -3.07
C GLU A 79 -6.01 6.93 -3.42
N PHE A 80 -6.31 6.08 -2.44
CA PHE A 80 -7.12 4.89 -2.67
C PHE A 80 -8.52 5.25 -3.22
N LEU A 81 -9.19 6.25 -2.64
CA LEU A 81 -10.52 6.67 -3.09
C LEU A 81 -10.50 7.36 -4.45
N GLU A 82 -9.41 8.06 -4.78
CA GLU A 82 -9.20 8.59 -6.13
C GLU A 82 -9.12 7.47 -7.16
N ILE A 83 -8.30 6.43 -6.91
CA ILE A 83 -8.21 5.24 -7.76
C ILE A 83 -9.57 4.54 -7.83
N ALA A 84 -10.27 4.41 -6.71
CA ALA A 84 -11.59 3.78 -6.65
C ALA A 84 -12.67 4.53 -7.43
N GLY A 85 -12.50 5.84 -7.64
CA GLY A 85 -13.38 6.68 -8.45
C GLY A 85 -13.07 6.62 -9.95
N SER A 86 -11.83 6.31 -10.33
CA SER A 86 -11.42 6.18 -11.73
C SER A 86 -11.48 4.74 -12.26
N GLU A 87 -11.33 3.74 -11.38
CA GLU A 87 -11.22 2.33 -11.73
C GLU A 87 -12.36 1.50 -11.12
N ASP A 88 -12.80 0.45 -11.82
CA ASP A 88 -13.73 -0.52 -11.25
C ASP A 88 -12.99 -1.51 -10.31
N LEU A 89 -12.62 -1.00 -9.14
CA LEU A 89 -11.93 -1.81 -8.13
C LEU A 89 -12.85 -2.87 -7.55
N LYS A 90 -12.37 -4.11 -7.48
CA LYS A 90 -13.06 -5.24 -6.82
C LYS A 90 -13.12 -5.08 -5.31
N GLU A 91 -14.10 -5.72 -4.67
CA GLU A 91 -14.30 -5.77 -3.22
C GLU A 91 -13.02 -6.07 -2.43
N LYS A 92 -12.16 -6.97 -2.94
CA LYS A 92 -10.87 -7.32 -2.32
C LYS A 92 -9.97 -6.09 -2.09
N ALA A 93 -9.98 -5.11 -2.99
CA ALA A 93 -9.17 -3.90 -2.85
C ALA A 93 -9.62 -3.07 -1.64
N TYR A 94 -10.92 -2.87 -1.47
CA TYR A 94 -11.50 -2.18 -0.31
C TYR A 94 -11.14 -2.90 0.99
N LYS A 95 -11.35 -4.22 1.06
CA LYS A 95 -11.01 -5.02 2.25
C LYS A 95 -9.52 -4.92 2.60
N ASN A 96 -8.65 -4.98 1.60
CA ASN A 96 -7.22 -4.84 1.81
C ASN A 96 -6.85 -3.45 2.34
N MET A 97 -7.45 -2.40 1.78
CA MET A 97 -7.19 -1.04 2.22
C MET A 97 -7.68 -0.79 3.66
N VAL A 98 -8.90 -1.23 3.98
CA VAL A 98 -9.44 -1.15 5.35
C VAL A 98 -8.52 -1.88 6.33
N ARG A 99 -8.02 -3.07 5.97
CA ARG A 99 -7.06 -3.81 6.80
C ARG A 99 -5.76 -3.03 7.03
N ASN A 100 -5.20 -2.42 6.00
CA ASN A 100 -3.95 -1.67 6.12
C ASN A 100 -4.12 -0.44 7.01
N LEU A 101 -5.22 0.30 6.84
CA LEU A 101 -5.58 1.42 7.71
C LEU A 101 -5.83 0.97 9.15
N PHE A 102 -6.54 -0.13 9.35
CA PHE A 102 -6.76 -0.70 10.67
C PHE A 102 -5.43 -1.06 11.37
N ASN A 103 -4.49 -1.66 10.63
CA ASN A 103 -3.17 -2.04 11.15
C ASN A 103 -2.21 -0.85 11.33
N ALA A 104 -2.55 0.34 10.82
CA ALA A 104 -1.76 1.56 11.01
C ALA A 104 -2.00 2.22 12.39
N GLY A 105 -2.98 1.73 13.16
CA GLY A 105 -3.25 2.20 14.52
C GLY A 105 -4.42 3.19 14.60
N SER A 106 -4.50 3.93 15.70
CA SER A 106 -5.67 4.75 16.06
C SER A 106 -6.06 5.78 15.00
N ASP A 107 -5.08 6.46 14.39
CA ASP A 107 -5.33 7.43 13.32
C ASP A 107 -5.90 6.75 12.06
N GLY A 108 -5.46 5.51 11.79
CA GLY A 108 -5.94 4.72 10.67
C GLY A 108 -7.36 4.22 10.84
N LEU A 109 -7.86 4.04 12.07
CA LEU A 109 -9.25 3.62 12.32
C LEU A 109 -10.26 4.64 11.78
N LEU A 110 -10.02 5.93 11.97
CA LEU A 110 -10.90 6.98 11.44
C LEU A 110 -10.97 6.95 9.92
N GLU A 111 -9.82 6.75 9.26
CA GLU A 111 -9.77 6.67 7.81
C GLU A 111 -10.36 5.35 7.29
N ALA A 112 -10.22 4.25 8.03
CA ALA A 112 -10.81 2.96 7.72
C ALA A 112 -12.35 3.00 7.69
N VAL A 113 -12.99 3.81 8.55
CA VAL A 113 -14.45 4.03 8.53
C VAL A 113 -14.91 4.58 7.18
N ILE A 114 -14.16 5.52 6.60
CA ILE A 114 -14.52 6.13 5.31
C ILE A 114 -14.37 5.10 4.17
N VAL A 115 -13.29 4.32 4.19
CA VAL A 115 -13.06 3.30 3.15
C VAL A 115 -14.06 2.15 3.24
N VAL A 116 -14.43 1.70 4.46
CA VAL A 116 -15.40 0.62 4.62
C VAL A 116 -16.80 1.07 4.19
N ASP A 117 -17.21 2.32 4.49
CA ASP A 117 -18.48 2.89 4.03
C ASP A 117 -18.54 2.97 2.50
N ALA A 118 -17.49 3.49 1.86
CA ALA A 118 -17.39 3.50 0.39
C ALA A 118 -17.47 2.08 -0.19
N GLY A 119 -16.79 1.12 0.45
CA GLY A 119 -16.85 -0.29 0.08
C GLY A 119 -18.25 -0.88 0.20
N ILE A 120 -18.97 -0.65 1.31
CA ILE A 120 -20.32 -1.17 1.55
C ILE A 120 -21.32 -0.55 0.57
N LYS A 121 -21.19 0.75 0.27
CA LYS A 121 -22.05 1.40 -0.76
C LYS A 121 -21.87 0.76 -2.14
N LYS A 122 -20.65 0.37 -2.49
CA LYS A 122 -20.36 -0.33 -3.75
C LYS A 122 -20.74 -1.82 -3.71
N TYR A 123 -20.57 -2.46 -2.56
CA TYR A 123 -20.78 -3.89 -2.33
C TYR A 123 -21.65 -4.13 -1.08
N PRO A 124 -22.97 -3.85 -1.17
CA PRO A 124 -23.86 -3.86 0.01
C PRO A 124 -24.00 -5.24 0.65
N ASP A 125 -23.86 -6.30 -0.15
CA ASP A 125 -23.97 -7.68 0.32
C ASP A 125 -22.62 -8.30 0.75
N SER A 126 -21.55 -7.50 0.83
CA SER A 126 -20.24 -7.99 1.25
C SER A 126 -20.19 -8.28 2.75
N GLU A 127 -20.29 -9.56 3.10
CA GLU A 127 -20.04 -10.04 4.47
C GLU A 127 -18.66 -9.61 4.98
N GLY A 128 -17.66 -9.58 4.10
CA GLY A 128 -16.29 -9.22 4.46
C GLY A 128 -16.14 -7.75 4.86
N LEU A 129 -16.81 -6.83 4.16
CA LEU A 129 -16.80 -5.41 4.50
C LEU A 129 -17.67 -5.13 5.73
N MET A 130 -18.82 -5.79 5.85
CA MET A 130 -19.65 -5.72 7.05
C MET A 130 -18.88 -6.22 8.29
N ALA A 131 -18.09 -7.29 8.18
CA ALA A 131 -17.24 -7.76 9.27
C ALA A 131 -16.17 -6.73 9.69
N TYR A 132 -15.64 -5.93 8.75
CA TYR A 132 -14.74 -4.82 9.11
C TYR A 132 -15.48 -3.67 9.78
N LEU A 133 -16.68 -3.33 9.32
CA LEU A 133 -17.53 -2.34 10.00
C LEU A 133 -17.79 -2.74 11.46
N GLU A 134 -18.15 -4.00 11.71
CA GLU A 134 -18.38 -4.49 13.08
C GLU A 134 -17.10 -4.47 13.93
N LYS A 135 -15.93 -4.76 13.34
CA LYS A 135 -14.64 -4.57 14.04
C LYS A 135 -14.39 -3.11 14.39
N LEU A 136 -14.69 -2.17 13.49
CA LEU A 136 -14.53 -0.74 13.74
C LEU A 136 -15.48 -0.24 14.84
N LYS A 137 -16.72 -0.74 14.89
CA LYS A 137 -17.66 -0.48 16.00
C LYS A 137 -17.11 -1.01 17.33
N ALA A 138 -16.54 -2.22 17.33
CA ALA A 138 -15.93 -2.79 18.52
C ALA A 138 -14.73 -1.98 19.02
N GLU A 139 -13.91 -1.43 18.11
CA GLU A 139 -12.84 -0.50 18.49
C GLU A 139 -13.37 0.85 18.98
N ALA A 140 -14.45 1.36 18.39
CA ALA A 140 -15.09 2.60 18.83
C ALA A 140 -15.62 2.52 20.26
N ALA A 141 -16.14 1.35 20.66
CA ALA A 141 -16.62 1.09 22.02
C ALA A 141 -15.49 1.07 23.08
N LYS A 142 -14.25 0.81 22.65
CA LYS A 142 -13.06 0.82 23.53
C LYS A 142 -12.33 2.15 23.51
N ALA A 143 -12.46 2.92 22.43
CA ALA A 143 -11.70 4.13 22.21
C ALA A 143 -12.14 5.27 23.13
N GLU A 144 -11.16 5.89 23.79
CA GLU A 144 -11.38 7.12 24.55
C GLU A 144 -11.63 8.31 23.60
N GLY A 145 -12.39 9.30 24.05
CA GLY A 145 -12.67 10.53 23.27
C GLY A 145 -13.77 10.41 22.21
N GLY A 146 -14.25 9.20 21.89
CA GLY A 146 -15.48 8.96 21.12
C GLY A 146 -15.44 9.44 19.65
N ALA A 147 -14.29 9.86 19.13
CA ALA A 147 -14.16 10.36 17.76
C ALA A 147 -14.54 9.29 16.72
N LEU A 148 -14.08 8.05 16.93
CA LEU A 148 -14.43 6.92 16.06
C LEU A 148 -15.92 6.61 16.09
N ASN A 149 -16.53 6.65 17.28
CA ASN A 149 -17.97 6.48 17.43
C ASN A 149 -18.76 7.59 16.71
N LYS A 150 -18.34 8.86 16.85
CA LYS A 150 -18.94 9.99 16.12
C LYS A 150 -18.80 9.84 14.61
N ALA A 151 -17.66 9.36 14.12
CA ALA A 151 -17.44 9.12 12.70
C ALA A 151 -18.41 8.06 12.15
N LEU A 152 -18.57 6.94 12.86
CA LEU A 152 -19.54 5.89 12.52
C LEU A 152 -20.97 6.42 12.51
N GLN A 153 -21.37 7.13 13.56
CA GLN A 153 -22.71 7.73 13.66
C GLN A 153 -22.99 8.76 12.56
N GLY A 154 -22.00 9.56 12.19
CA GLY A 154 -22.11 10.53 11.08
C GLY A 154 -22.39 9.88 9.72
N LEU A 155 -22.10 8.58 9.58
CA LEU A 155 -22.40 7.79 8.38
C LEU A 155 -23.65 6.92 8.53
N GLY A 156 -24.37 7.04 9.65
CA GLY A 156 -25.58 6.26 9.94
C GLY A 156 -25.34 4.91 10.59
N TYR A 157 -24.13 4.64 11.08
CA TYR A 157 -23.81 3.41 11.81
C TYR A 157 -23.93 3.62 13.31
N SER A 158 -24.64 2.71 13.98
CA SER A 158 -24.78 2.62 15.44
C SER A 158 -24.14 1.35 15.99
#